data_AF-A0A7C7D2D6-F1
#
_entry.id   AF-A0A7C7D2D6-F1
#
_cell.length_a   1.000
_cell.length_b   1.000
_cell.length_c   1.000
_cell.angle_alpha   90.00
_cell.angle_beta   90.00
_cell.angle_gamma   90.00
#
_symmetry.space_group_name_H-M   'P 1'
#
loop_
_entity.id
_entity.type
_entity.pdbx_description
1 polymer ?
#
loop_
_entity_poly.entity_id
_entity_poly.type
_entity_poly.pdbx_seq_one_letter_code
_entity_poly.pdbx_strand_id
1 'polypeptide(L)' 'MMAKSIDVIFYLKSFKVVDVLEVIDYDADMDKFLYNRLFEYRIRHEDYNGNIEGEFVKRFDIGERLGDIFMRRGLI' A
#
# COMPACT_ATOMS: atom_id res chain seq x y z
N MET A 1 -10.70 -16.32 9.29
CA MET A 1 -10.34 -14.93 8.91
C MET A 1 -9.01 -14.96 8.16
N MET A 2 -9.03 -14.87 6.83
CA MET A 2 -7.80 -14.82 6.02
C MET A 2 -7.18 -13.42 5.96
N ALA A 3 -7.95 -12.35 6.18
CA ALA A 3 -7.44 -10.98 6.07
C ALA A 3 -6.44 -10.55 7.15
N LYS A 4 -6.33 -11.30 8.25
CA LYS A 4 -5.29 -11.07 9.26
C LYS A 4 -3.90 -11.54 8.85
N SER A 5 -3.73 -12.28 7.74
CA SER A 5 -2.39 -12.71 7.30
C SER A 5 -1.71 -11.75 6.33
N ILE A 6 -2.40 -10.70 5.88
CA ILE A 6 -1.85 -9.69 4.96
C ILE A 6 -1.66 -8.41 5.77
N ASP A 7 -0.43 -7.89 5.78
CA ASP A 7 -0.10 -6.62 6.44
C ASP A 7 -0.09 -5.46 5.43
N VAL A 8 0.48 -5.69 4.24
CA VAL A 8 0.66 -4.66 3.20
C VAL A 8 0.39 -5.24 1.81
N ILE A 9 -0.24 -4.44 0.94
CA ILE A 9 -0.42 -4.72 -0.48
C ILE A 9 0.37 -3.68 -1.29
N PHE A 10 1.18 -4.16 -2.24
CA PHE A 10 1.90 -3.34 -3.21
C PHE A 10 1.24 -3.47 -4.57
N TYR A 11 0.75 -2.37 -5.13
CA TYR A 11 0.28 -2.34 -6.51
C TYR A 11 1.42 -1.93 -7.43
N LEU A 12 1.54 -2.65 -8.54
CA LEU A 12 2.56 -2.42 -9.54
C LEU A 12 1.93 -1.98 -10.86
N LYS A 13 2.55 -1.02 -11.52
CA LYS A 13 2.32 -0.69 -12.92
C LYS A 13 3.67 -0.52 -13.60
N SER A 14 3.87 -1.21 -14.72
CA SER A 14 5.14 -1.18 -15.46
C SER A 14 6.37 -1.45 -14.57
N PHE A 15 6.28 -2.48 -13.73
CA PHE A 15 7.29 -2.87 -12.74
C PHE A 15 7.67 -1.80 -11.70
N LYS A 16 6.91 -0.71 -11.60
CA LYS A 16 7.06 0.31 -10.55
C LYS A 16 5.90 0.21 -9.55
N VAL A 17 6.21 0.40 -8.27
CA VAL A 17 5.20 0.50 -7.21
C VAL A 17 4.39 1.77 -7.42
N VAL A 18 3.07 1.66 -7.50
CA VAL A 18 2.16 2.78 -7.70
C VAL A 18 1.22 3.05 -6.53
N ASP A 19 0.97 2.04 -5.69
CA ASP A 19 0.26 2.21 -4.43
C ASP A 19 0.85 1.26 -3.38
N VAL A 20 0.92 1.75 -2.14
CA VAL A 20 1.27 0.95 -0.96
C VAL A 20 0.12 1.08 0.03
N LEU A 21 -0.57 -0.03 0.28
CA LEU A 21 -1.75 -0.06 1.16
C LEU A 21 -1.46 -0.92 2.38
N GLU A 22 -1.64 -0.37 3.57
CA GLU A 22 -1.73 -1.13 4.81
C GLU A 22 -3.12 -1.76 4.92
N VAL A 23 -3.19 -3.08 5.13
CA VAL A 23 -4.45 -3.77 5.33
C VAL A 23 -4.88 -3.65 6.79
N ILE A 24 -6.04 -3.04 7.00
CA ILE A 24 -6.65 -2.87 8.32
C ILE A 24 -7.48 -4.12 8.64
N ASP A 25 -8.42 -4.44 7.76
CA ASP A 25 -9.35 -5.56 7.93
C ASP A 25 -9.94 -6.01 6.58
N TYR A 26 -10.92 -6.92 6.62
CA TYR A 26 -11.69 -7.35 5.47
C TYR A 26 -13.18 -7.35 5.78
N ASP A 27 -13.90 -6.59 4.96
CA ASP A 27 -15.35 -6.55 4.94
C ASP A 27 -15.85 -7.74 4.10
N ALA A 28 -16.44 -8.73 4.79
CA ALA A 28 -16.98 -9.93 4.17
C ALA A 28 -18.31 -9.69 3.45
N ASP A 29 -19.06 -8.65 3.81
CA ASP A 29 -20.33 -8.33 3.18
C ASP A 29 -20.09 -7.67 1.81
N MET A 30 -19.04 -6.86 1.70
CA MET A 30 -18.65 -6.19 0.45
C MET A 30 -17.56 -6.92 -0.35
N ASP A 31 -17.02 -8.02 0.18
CA ASP A 31 -15.86 -8.74 -0.36
C ASP A 31 -14.66 -7.82 -0.65
N LYS A 32 -14.28 -7.00 0.33
CA LYS A 32 -13.24 -5.96 0.16
C LYS A 32 -12.32 -5.85 1.36
N PHE A 33 -11.05 -5.60 1.08
CA PHE A 33 -10.13 -5.15 2.11
C PHE A 33 -10.44 -3.71 2.52
N LEU A 34 -10.46 -3.48 3.83
CA LEU A 34 -10.35 -2.16 4.41
C LEU A 34 -8.87 -1.84 4.54
N TYR A 35 -8.45 -0.69 4.01
CA TYR A 35 -7.04 -0.35 3.94
C TYR A 35 -6.78 1.14 4.19
N ASN A 36 -5.57 1.41 4.67
CA ASN A 36 -4.99 2.75 4.73
C ASN A 36 -3.97 2.90 3.62
N ARG A 37 -4.06 3.96 2.80
CA ARG A 37 -3.11 4.22 1.72
C ARG A 37 -1.90 4.94 2.28
N LEU A 38 -0.74 4.29 2.34
CA LEU A 38 0.48 4.90 2.87
C LEU A 38 1.16 5.79 1.83
N PHE A 39 1.29 5.27 0.61
CA PHE A 39 1.96 5.94 -0.50
C PHE A 39 1.19 5.73 -1.79
N GLU A 40 1.26 6.75 -2.66
CA GLU A 40 0.74 6.73 -4.02
C GLU A 40 1.79 7.31 -4.97
N TYR A 41 2.05 6.63 -6.08
CA TYR A 41 2.84 7.20 -7.16
C TYR A 41 1.91 7.98 -8.09
N ARG A 42 1.98 9.31 -8.03
CA ARG A 42 1.22 10.18 -8.93
C ARG A 42 1.91 10.20 -10.28
N ILE A 43 1.43 9.37 -11.19
CA ILE A 43 1.87 9.34 -12.59
C ILE A 43 1.50 10.65 -13.26
N ARG A 44 2.49 11.35 -13.81
CA ARG A 44 2.32 12.56 -14.62
C ARG A 44 2.38 12.24 -16.10
N HIS A 45 3.20 11.25 -16.48
CA HIS A 45 3.38 10.84 -17.85
C HIS A 45 3.61 9.32 -17.94
N GLU A 46 3.15 8.72 -19.03
CA GLU A 46 3.43 7.33 -19.40
C GLU A 46 3.76 7.32 -20.89
N ASP A 47 4.94 6.83 -21.23
CA ASP A 47 5.36 6.74 -22.64
C ASP A 47 4.79 5.50 -23.33
N TYR A 48 5.00 5.40 -24.64
CA TYR A 48 4.55 4.26 -25.45
C TYR A 48 5.23 2.92 -25.11
N ASN A 49 6.35 2.96 -24.39
CA ASN A 49 7.06 1.78 -23.90
C ASN A 49 6.56 1.36 -22.50
N GLY A 50 5.59 2.08 -21.94
CA GLY A 50 5.06 1.85 -20.60
C GLY A 50 5.93 2.43 -19.48
N ASN A 51 6.96 3.23 -19.78
CA ASN A 51 7.72 3.92 -18.74
C ASN A 51 6.85 5.01 -18.12
N ILE A 52 6.61 4.89 -16.82
CA ILE A 52 5.87 5.89 -16.05
C ILE A 52 6.82 6.88 -15.38
N GLU A 53 6.49 8.16 -15.46
CA GLU A 53 7.14 9.27 -14.78
C GLU A 53 6.16 9.99 -13.86
N GLY A 54 6.64 10.45 -12.72
CA GLY A 54 5.79 10.92 -11.63
C GLY A 54 6.55 10.99 -10.31
N GLU A 55 5.82 11.11 -9.22
CA GLU A 55 6.38 11.25 -7.89
C GLU A 55 5.64 10.39 -6.86
N PHE A 56 6.38 9.90 -5.86
CA PHE A 56 5.78 9.27 -4.69
C PHE A 56 5.24 10.33 -3.75
N VAL A 57 3.96 10.22 -3.41
CA VAL A 57 3.27 11.07 -2.46
C VAL A 57 2.89 10.22 -1.25
N LYS A 58 3.39 10.60 -0.07
CA LYS A 58 2.91 10.04 1.19
C LYS A 58 1.49 10.54 1.43
N ARG A 59 0.56 9.63 1.70
CA ARG A 59 -0.85 9.93 1.93
C ARG A 59 -1.17 9.91 3.42
N PHE A 60 -0.76 8.85 4.12
CA PHE A 60 -0.99 8.69 5.55
C PHE A 60 0.23 8.06 6.23
N ASP A 61 0.28 8.19 7.56
CA ASP A 61 1.21 7.45 8.41
C ASP A 61 0.76 5.99 8.56
N ILE A 62 1.69 5.14 9.03
CA ILE A 62 1.38 3.75 9.37
C ILE A 62 0.41 3.70 10.57
N GLY A 63 -0.52 2.76 10.53
CA GLY A 63 -1.41 2.46 11.64
C GLY A 63 -0.73 1.67 12.75
N GLU A 64 -1.46 1.48 13.86
CA GLU A 64 -0.96 0.80 15.06
C GLU A 64 -0.46 -0.61 14.76
N ARG A 65 -1.16 -1.38 13.91
CA ARG A 65 -0.80 -2.76 13.60
C ARG A 65 0.57 -2.87 12.95
N LEU A 66 0.84 -2.09 11.89
CA LEU A 66 2.17 -2.05 11.28
C LEU A 66 3.20 -1.44 12.23
N GLY A 67 2.83 -0.43 13.01
CA GLY A 67 3.66 0.13 14.06
C GLY A 67 4.16 -0.93 15.04
N ASP A 68 3.27 -1.77 15.56
CA ASP A 68 3.59 -2.87 16.48
C ASP A 68 4.46 -3.94 15.82
N ILE A 69 4.28 -4.21 14.52
CA ILE A 69 5.14 -5.13 13.78
C ILE A 69 6.56 -4.55 13.66
N PHE A 70 6.68 -3.26 13.34
CA PHE A 70 7.97 -2.60 13.18
C PHE A 70 8.70 -2.44 14.52
N MET A 71 8.01 -2.06 15.59
CA MET A 71 8.56 -1.99 16.95
C MET A 71 9.09 -3.36 17.41
N ARG A 72 8.31 -4.43 17.22
CA ARG A 72 8.75 -5.81 17.55
C ARG A 72 9.96 -6.26 16.74
N ARG A 73 10.20 -5.64 15.58
CA ARG A 73 11.35 -5.92 14.70
C ARG A 73 12.51 -4.93 14.88
N GLY A 74 12.39 -3.94 15.77
CA GLY A 74 13.41 -2.91 15.98
C GLY A 74 13.64 -2.02 14.75
N LEU A 75 12.61 -1.84 13.92
CA LEU A 75 12.67 -1.01 12.72
C LEU A 75 12.27 0.45 12.99
N ILE A 76 11.57 0.69 14.10
CA ILE A 76 11.21 1.98 14.68
C ILE A 76 11.29 1.90 16.21
#